data_AF-A0A3Q0DC02-F1
#
_entry.id   AF-A0A3Q0DC02-F1
#
_cell.length_a   1.000
_cell.length_b   1.000
_cell.length_c   1.000
_cell.angle_alpha   90.00
_cell.angle_beta   90.00
_cell.angle_gamma   90.00
#
_symmetry.space_group_name_H-M   'P 1'
#
loop_
_entity.id
_entity.type
_entity.pdbx_description
1 polymer ?
#
loop_
_entity_poly.entity_id
_entity_poly.type
_entity_poly.pdbx_seq_one_letter_code
_entity_poly.pdbx_strand_id
1 'polypeptide(L)'
;MADAEMAAFGAAAPFLRKSEKERLEAQTRPFDLKKDVFVPDDKEEFVKAKIVSREGGKVTAETENGKTVTVKEDQVMQQNPPKFDKIEDMAMLTFLHEPAVLYNLKERYASWMIYTYSGLFCVTVNPYKWLPVYNAEVVAAYRGK
;
A
#
# COMPACT_ATOMS: atom_id res chain seq x y z
N MET A 1 15.85 -9.57 -14.63
CA MET A 1 14.39 -9.58 -14.46
C MET A 1 14.13 -9.90 -13.01
N ALA A 2 13.33 -9.09 -12.30
CA ALA A 2 13.14 -9.21 -10.85
C ALA A 2 12.55 -10.58 -10.46
N ASP A 3 11.80 -11.23 -11.34
CA ASP A 3 11.28 -12.59 -11.12
C ASP A 3 12.40 -13.65 -11.05
N ALA A 4 13.51 -13.45 -11.77
CA ALA A 4 14.67 -14.34 -11.69
C ALA A 4 15.44 -14.19 -10.37
N GLU A 5 15.44 -12.99 -9.77
CA GLU A 5 16.01 -12.77 -8.43
C GLU A 5 15.15 -13.42 -7.34
N MET A 6 13.83 -13.46 -7.55
CA MET A 6 12.88 -14.08 -6.63
C MET A 6 12.92 -15.60 -6.64
N ALA A 7 13.48 -16.22 -7.69
CA ALA A 7 13.60 -17.68 -7.79
C ALA A 7 14.43 -18.30 -6.63
N ALA A 8 15.42 -17.58 -6.11
CA ALA A 8 16.25 -18.03 -4.99
C ALA A 8 15.50 -18.15 -3.65
N PHE A 9 14.28 -17.59 -3.57
CA PHE A 9 13.43 -17.63 -2.37
C PHE A 9 12.39 -18.75 -2.42
N GLY A 10 12.31 -19.53 -3.51
CA GLY A 10 11.44 -20.69 -3.64
C GLY A 10 9.98 -20.39 -3.24
N ALA A 11 9.43 -21.20 -2.33
CA ALA A 11 8.06 -21.07 -1.85
C ALA A 11 7.78 -19.77 -1.06
N ALA A 12 8.82 -19.07 -0.60
CA ALA A 12 8.69 -17.81 0.13
C ALA A 12 8.45 -16.61 -0.79
N ALA A 13 8.81 -16.71 -2.08
CA ALA A 13 8.79 -15.57 -3.00
C ALA A 13 7.49 -14.77 -3.00
N PRO A 14 6.28 -15.39 -3.10
CA PRO A 14 5.01 -14.65 -3.14
C PRO A 14 4.66 -13.87 -1.87
N PHE A 15 5.31 -14.21 -0.75
CA PHE A 15 5.16 -13.59 0.58
C PHE A 15 6.18 -12.48 0.83
N LEU A 16 7.21 -12.37 -0.01
CA LEU A 16 8.26 -11.35 0.09
C LEU A 16 8.07 -10.25 -0.96
N ARG A 17 7.77 -10.63 -2.21
CA ARG A 17 7.56 -9.72 -3.33
C ARG A 17 6.58 -10.32 -4.34
N LYS A 18 5.70 -9.49 -4.90
CA LYS A 18 4.80 -9.90 -5.99
C LYS A 18 5.56 -10.04 -7.31
N SER A 19 5.03 -10.90 -8.17
CA SER A 19 5.58 -11.10 -9.52
C SER A 19 5.60 -9.79 -10.31
N GLU A 20 6.50 -9.66 -11.28
CA GLU A 20 6.54 -8.51 -12.18
C GLU A 20 5.18 -8.29 -12.88
N LYS A 21 4.49 -9.38 -13.22
CA LYS A 21 3.14 -9.34 -13.81
C LYS A 21 2.13 -8.67 -12.88
N GLU A 22 1.99 -9.14 -11.64
CA GLU A 22 1.05 -8.56 -10.66
C GLU A 22 1.38 -7.10 -10.35
N ARG A 23 2.68 -6.77 -10.29
CA ARG A 23 3.12 -5.39 -10.08
C ARG A 23 2.73 -4.51 -11.26
N LEU A 24 2.94 -4.95 -12.50
CA LEU A 24 2.58 -4.18 -13.68
C LEU A 24 1.07 -3.98 -13.78
N GLU A 25 0.27 -5.01 -13.49
CA GLU A 25 -1.19 -4.90 -13.45
C GLU A 25 -1.64 -3.89 -12.39
N ALA A 26 -1.06 -3.92 -11.18
CA ALA A 26 -1.37 -2.94 -10.14
C ALA A 26 -0.99 -1.52 -10.55
N GLN A 27 0.18 -1.33 -11.17
CA GLN A 27 0.68 -0.02 -11.56
C GLN A 27 -0.07 0.61 -12.74
N THR A 28 -0.77 -0.18 -13.54
CA THR A 28 -1.54 0.26 -14.71
C THR A 28 -3.02 0.48 -14.41
N ARG A 29 -3.46 0.30 -13.15
CA ARG A 29 -4.86 0.54 -12.77
C ARG A 29 -5.25 2.01 -13.00
N PRO A 30 -6.52 2.28 -13.36
CA PRO A 30 -7.01 3.64 -13.49
C PRO A 30 -6.83 4.42 -12.19
N PHE A 31 -6.27 5.63 -12.30
CA PHE A 31 -6.05 6.53 -11.18
C PHE A 31 -6.12 7.98 -11.65
N ASP A 32 -6.86 8.80 -10.92
CA ASP A 32 -6.97 10.23 -11.13
C ASP A 32 -6.54 10.95 -9.85
N LEU A 33 -5.35 11.56 -9.88
CA LEU A 33 -4.77 12.28 -8.75
C LEU A 33 -5.68 13.39 -8.18
N LYS A 34 -6.60 13.93 -9.00
CA LYS A 34 -7.53 14.98 -8.56
C LYS A 34 -8.80 14.41 -7.93
N LYS A 35 -9.10 13.12 -8.11
CA LYS A 35 -10.33 12.49 -7.62
C LYS A 35 -10.07 11.46 -6.54
N ASP A 36 -9.02 10.66 -6.66
CA ASP A 36 -8.71 9.57 -5.74
C ASP A 36 -7.93 10.12 -4.53
N VAL A 37 -8.62 10.19 -3.39
CA VAL A 37 -8.13 10.86 -2.17
C VAL A 37 -8.39 10.00 -0.93
N PHE A 38 -7.83 10.40 0.20
CA PHE A 38 -8.19 9.94 1.52
C PHE A 38 -8.99 11.02 2.25
N VAL A 39 -9.98 10.59 3.01
CA VAL A 39 -10.79 11.45 3.87
C VAL A 39 -10.89 10.82 5.27
N PRO A 40 -11.03 11.64 6.32
CA PRO A 40 -11.23 11.12 7.68
C PRO A 40 -12.58 10.40 7.80
N ASP A 41 -12.62 9.35 8.62
CA ASP A 41 -13.82 8.59 8.96
C ASP A 41 -13.89 8.31 10.47
N ASP A 42 -15.10 8.38 11.04
CA ASP A 42 -15.30 8.24 12.50
C ASP A 42 -15.04 6.82 13.03
N LYS A 43 -15.06 5.80 12.16
CA LYS A 43 -14.90 4.37 12.54
C LYS A 43 -13.58 3.78 12.08
N GLU A 44 -13.13 4.12 10.88
CA GLU A 44 -11.91 3.56 10.28
C GLU A 44 -10.71 4.53 10.33
N GLU A 45 -10.85 5.68 11.00
CA GLU A 45 -9.95 6.84 11.02
C GLU A 45 -9.75 7.52 9.67
N PHE A 46 -9.36 6.75 8.64
CA PHE A 46 -9.18 7.24 7.28
C PHE A 46 -9.69 6.21 6.27
N VAL A 47 -10.40 6.68 5.26
CA VAL A 47 -10.91 5.85 4.17
C VAL A 47 -10.52 6.39 2.80
N LYS A 48 -10.37 5.51 1.81
CA LYS A 48 -10.27 5.93 0.41
C LYS A 48 -11.61 6.52 -0.02
N ALA A 49 -11.56 7.58 -0.82
CA ALA A 49 -12.74 8.18 -1.40
C ALA A 49 -12.45 8.76 -2.79
N LYS A 50 -13.52 8.93 -3.58
CA LYS A 50 -13.50 9.55 -4.89
C LYS A 50 -14.28 10.86 -4.85
N ILE A 51 -13.63 11.96 -5.21
CA ILE A 51 -14.26 13.29 -5.23
C ILE A 51 -15.36 13.32 -6.30
N VAL A 52 -16.55 13.76 -5.89
CA VAL A 52 -17.72 13.96 -6.74
C VAL A 52 -17.88 15.44 -7.07
N SER A 53 -17.77 16.32 -6.07
CA SER A 53 -17.89 17.77 -6.26
C SER A 53 -17.03 18.56 -5.26
N ARG A 54 -16.74 19.82 -5.61
CA ARG A 54 -16.03 20.78 -4.77
C ARG A 54 -16.74 22.12 -4.84
N GLU A 55 -17.28 22.58 -3.71
CA GLU A 55 -18.05 23.82 -3.61
C GLU A 55 -17.79 24.51 -2.27
N GLY A 56 -17.58 25.83 -2.28
CA GLY A 56 -17.49 26.63 -1.06
C GLY A 56 -16.41 26.19 -0.05
N GLY A 57 -15.26 25.71 -0.51
CA GLY A 57 -14.17 25.22 0.36
C GLY A 57 -14.44 23.85 1.01
N LYS A 58 -15.46 23.14 0.54
CA LYS A 58 -15.81 21.78 0.96
C LYS A 58 -15.72 20.84 -0.23
N VAL A 59 -15.40 19.59 0.07
CA VAL A 59 -15.27 18.51 -0.90
C VAL A 59 -16.29 17.44 -0.55
N THR A 60 -17.14 17.09 -1.52
CA THR A 60 -18.04 15.95 -1.43
C THR A 60 -17.40 14.77 -2.13
N ALA A 61 -17.20 13.67 -1.41
CA ALA A 61 -16.55 12.48 -1.91
C ALA A 61 -17.37 11.23 -1.57
N GLU A 62 -17.32 10.24 -2.45
CA GLU A 62 -17.89 8.92 -2.24
C GLU A 62 -16.79 8.01 -1.68
N THR A 63 -16.97 7.52 -0.46
CA THR A 63 -16.02 6.61 0.20
C THR A 63 -16.02 5.22 -0.46
N GLU A 64 -14.96 4.45 -0.26
CA GLU A 64 -14.87 3.06 -0.75
C GLU A 64 -15.97 2.14 -0.19
N ASN A 65 -16.58 2.53 0.92
CA ASN A 65 -17.71 1.85 1.57
C ASN A 65 -19.09 2.27 0.98
N GLY A 66 -19.12 3.11 -0.07
CA GLY A 66 -20.33 3.59 -0.72
C GLY A 66 -21.07 4.71 0.02
N LYS A 67 -20.50 5.26 1.09
CA LYS A 67 -21.06 6.41 1.82
C LYS A 67 -20.58 7.72 1.19
N THR A 68 -21.49 8.65 0.93
CA THR A 68 -21.14 10.02 0.52
C THR A 68 -20.85 10.86 1.76
N VAL A 69 -19.70 11.53 1.77
CA VAL A 69 -19.27 12.41 2.86
C VAL A 69 -18.88 13.78 2.32
N THR A 70 -19.10 14.82 3.13
CA THR A 70 -18.67 16.18 2.83
C THR A 70 -17.69 16.63 3.90
N VAL A 71 -16.44 16.85 3.50
CA VAL A 71 -15.35 17.27 4.39
C VAL A 71 -14.80 18.62 3.93
N LYS A 72 -14.03 19.29 4.78
CA LYS A 72 -13.32 20.50 4.37
C LYS A 72 -12.17 20.14 3.43
N GLU A 73 -11.82 21.06 2.55
CA GLU A 73 -10.78 20.84 1.53
C GLU A 73 -9.39 20.57 2.14
N ASP A 74 -9.08 21.14 3.31
CA ASP A 74 -7.83 20.94 4.06
C ASP A 74 -7.73 19.57 4.75
N GLN A 75 -8.85 18.86 4.91
CA GLN A 75 -8.89 17.50 5.47
C GLN A 75 -8.72 16.42 4.41
N VAL A 76 -8.69 16.78 3.13
CA VAL A 76 -8.53 15.85 2.03
C VAL A 76 -7.04 15.62 1.76
N MET A 77 -6.60 14.37 1.79
CA MET A 77 -5.20 14.00 1.54
C MET A 77 -5.09 13.25 0.21
N GLN A 78 -4.07 13.54 -0.61
CA GLN A 78 -3.90 12.85 -1.89
C GLN A 78 -3.51 11.39 -1.71
N GLN A 79 -4.01 10.50 -2.57
CA GLN A 79 -3.47 9.15 -2.70
C GLN A 79 -2.15 9.17 -3.50
N ASN A 80 -1.26 8.24 -3.18
CA ASN A 80 -0.08 8.01 -4.01
C ASN A 80 -0.49 7.33 -5.33
N PRO A 81 0.09 7.70 -6.48
CA PRO A 81 -0.18 7.03 -7.76
C PRO A 81 0.13 5.53 -7.70
N PRO A 82 -0.50 4.70 -8.57
CA PRO A 82 -0.37 3.25 -8.53
C PRO A 82 1.05 2.69 -8.66
N LYS A 83 1.99 3.49 -9.20
CA LYS A 83 3.42 3.16 -9.23
C LYS A 83 4.00 2.88 -7.83
N PHE A 84 3.38 3.43 -6.78
CA PHE A 84 3.77 3.26 -5.38
C PHE A 84 2.97 2.18 -4.64
N ASP A 85 2.07 1.47 -5.32
CA ASP A 85 1.28 0.41 -4.67
C ASP A 85 2.22 -0.65 -4.08
N LYS A 86 2.03 -0.93 -2.78
CA LYS A 86 2.77 -1.95 -2.03
C LYS A 86 4.28 -1.76 -2.07
N ILE A 87 4.75 -0.51 -2.07
CA ILE A 87 6.19 -0.20 -2.08
C ILE A 87 6.91 -0.86 -0.90
N GLU A 88 8.15 -1.30 -1.14
CA GLU A 88 8.96 -1.99 -0.13
C GLU A 88 9.50 -1.03 0.93
N ASP A 89 9.81 0.21 0.56
CA ASP A 89 10.21 1.28 1.48
C ASP A 89 9.24 2.47 1.35
N MET A 90 8.51 2.73 2.43
CA MET A 90 7.54 3.83 2.50
C MET A 90 8.20 5.20 2.50
N ALA A 91 9.50 5.32 2.80
CA ALA A 91 10.22 6.59 2.68
C ALA A 91 10.29 7.09 1.22
N MET A 92 10.04 6.21 0.24
CA MET A 92 10.00 6.56 -1.18
C MET A 92 8.64 7.07 -1.66
N LEU A 93 7.61 7.13 -0.81
CA LEU A 93 6.29 7.66 -1.17
C LEU A 93 6.38 9.16 -1.50
N THR A 94 5.60 9.62 -2.49
CA THR A 94 5.49 11.06 -2.81
C THR A 94 4.70 11.81 -1.75
N PHE A 95 3.55 11.26 -1.34
CA PHE A 95 2.76 11.77 -0.24
C PHE A 95 2.99 10.88 0.97
N LEU A 96 3.68 11.42 1.99
CA LEU A 96 4.03 10.70 3.21
C LEU A 96 3.24 11.26 4.40
N HIS A 97 1.95 10.94 4.42
CA HIS A 97 1.01 11.25 5.51
C HIS A 97 0.46 9.95 6.11
N GLU A 98 -0.25 10.05 7.23
CA GLU A 98 -0.76 8.91 8.00
C GLU A 98 -1.54 7.89 7.16
N PRO A 99 -2.56 8.26 6.34
CA PRO A 99 -3.29 7.28 5.56
C PRO A 99 -2.45 6.64 4.44
N ALA A 100 -1.45 7.33 3.86
CA ALA A 100 -0.57 6.71 2.88
C ALA A 100 0.26 5.56 3.48
N VAL A 101 0.80 5.77 4.68
CA VAL A 101 1.55 4.73 5.42
C VAL A 101 0.62 3.58 5.79
N LEU A 102 -0.54 3.89 6.37
CA LEU A 102 -1.54 2.90 6.77
C LEU A 102 -1.96 2.01 5.60
N TYR A 103 -2.33 2.61 4.46
CA TYR A 103 -2.83 1.85 3.32
C TYR A 103 -1.74 1.03 2.62
N ASN A 104 -0.48 1.50 2.60
CA ASN A 104 0.61 0.69 2.09
C ASN A 104 0.79 -0.59 2.94
N LEU A 105 0.79 -0.45 4.27
CA LEU A 105 0.86 -1.58 5.19
C LEU A 105 -0.36 -2.50 5.06
N LYS A 106 -1.58 -1.94 5.02
CA LYS A 106 -2.85 -2.68 4.86
C LYS A 106 -2.86 -3.52 3.58
N GLU A 107 -2.44 -2.95 2.46
CA GLU A 107 -2.42 -3.65 1.17
C GLU A 107 -1.32 -4.70 1.07
N ARG A 108 -0.13 -4.42 1.62
CA ARG A 108 0.95 -5.42 1.69
C ARG A 108 0.55 -6.59 2.57
N TYR A 109 -0.04 -6.31 3.73
CA TYR A 109 -0.53 -7.33 4.65
C TYR A 109 -1.66 -8.17 4.04
N ALA A 110 -2.65 -7.56 3.38
CA ALA A 110 -3.70 -8.27 2.65
C ALA A 110 -3.15 -9.19 1.55
N SER A 111 -1.95 -8.87 1.06
CA SER A 111 -1.21 -9.65 0.06
C SER A 111 -0.21 -10.65 0.66
N TRP A 112 -0.28 -10.88 1.98
CA TRP A 112 0.61 -11.74 2.79
C TRP A 112 2.08 -11.32 2.85
N MET A 113 2.37 -10.04 2.58
CA MET A 113 3.70 -9.45 2.74
C MET A 113 3.75 -8.70 4.07
N ILE A 114 4.36 -9.30 5.09
CA ILE A 114 4.33 -8.78 6.47
C ILE A 114 5.47 -7.82 6.82
N TYR A 115 6.51 -7.77 5.98
CA TYR A 115 7.67 -6.91 6.16
C TYR A 115 7.59 -5.71 5.22
N THR A 116 7.80 -4.51 5.76
CA THR A 116 7.85 -3.26 5.00
C THR A 116 8.86 -2.32 5.63
N TYR A 117 9.73 -1.71 4.83
CA TYR A 117 10.64 -0.68 5.31
C TYR A 117 9.96 0.68 5.43
N SER A 118 10.44 1.48 6.38
CA SER A 118 10.11 2.89 6.54
C SER A 118 11.41 3.62 6.84
N GLY A 119 12.16 3.92 5.78
CA GLY A 119 13.54 4.39 5.87
C GLY A 119 14.40 3.36 6.60
N LEU A 120 14.94 3.73 7.76
CA LEU A 120 15.78 2.86 8.58
C LEU A 120 15.00 1.79 9.35
N PHE A 121 13.68 1.93 9.48
CA PHE A 121 12.87 1.01 10.27
C PHE A 121 12.38 -0.17 9.43
N CYS A 122 12.38 -1.36 10.02
CA CYS A 122 11.70 -2.54 9.47
C CYS A 122 10.39 -2.76 10.24
N VAL A 123 9.27 -2.50 9.58
CA VAL A 123 7.92 -2.71 10.14
C VAL A 123 7.53 -4.16 9.91
N THR A 124 7.09 -4.85 10.97
CA THR A 124 6.61 -6.23 10.92
C THR A 124 5.18 -6.30 11.45
N VAL A 125 4.26 -6.84 10.65
CA VAL A 125 2.86 -7.06 11.05
C VAL A 125 2.65 -8.53 11.39
N ASN A 126 2.02 -8.82 12.53
CA ASN A 126 1.75 -10.21 12.95
C ASN A 126 0.81 -10.91 11.95
N PRO A 127 1.23 -12.00 11.28
CA PRO A 127 0.41 -12.68 10.27
C PRO A 127 -0.74 -13.51 10.85
N TYR A 128 -0.70 -13.84 12.15
CA TYR A 128 -1.58 -14.84 12.77
C TYR A 128 -1.68 -16.18 12.01
N LYS A 129 -0.69 -16.46 11.15
CA LYS A 129 -0.63 -17.61 10.26
C LYS A 129 0.84 -17.97 10.00
N TRP A 130 1.11 -19.26 9.86
CA TRP A 130 2.44 -19.73 9.49
C TRP A 130 2.75 -19.42 8.03
N LEU A 131 3.93 -18.83 7.78
CA LEU A 131 4.41 -18.43 6.45
C LEU A 131 5.75 -19.12 6.16
N PRO A 132 6.00 -19.58 4.92
CA PRO A 132 7.23 -20.30 4.56
C PRO A 132 8.45 -19.39 4.38
N VAL A 133 8.51 -18.24 5.06
CA VAL A 133 9.55 -17.21 4.90
C VAL A 133 10.77 -17.42 5.83
N TYR A 134 10.73 -18.43 6.71
CA TYR A 134 11.79 -18.71 7.69
C TYR A 134 12.58 -19.99 7.38
N ASN A 135 12.53 -20.46 6.13
CA ASN A 135 13.21 -21.69 5.71
C ASN A 135 14.71 -21.46 5.49
N ALA A 136 15.51 -22.54 5.55
CA ALA A 136 16.96 -22.47 5.33
C ALA A 136 17.33 -21.90 3.95
N GLU A 137 16.52 -22.15 2.93
CA GLU A 137 16.64 -21.56 1.59
C GLU A 137 16.59 -20.02 1.65
N VAL A 138 15.64 -19.46 2.40
CA VAL A 138 15.48 -18.00 2.58
C VAL A 138 16.68 -17.40 3.33
N VAL A 139 17.18 -18.10 4.36
CA VAL A 139 18.39 -17.69 5.08
C VAL A 139 19.60 -17.63 4.14
N ALA A 140 19.77 -18.63 3.28
CA ALA A 140 20.83 -18.63 2.28
C ALA A 140 20.65 -17.50 1.26
N ALA A 141 19.42 -17.25 0.81
CA ALA A 141 19.10 -16.22 -0.18
C ALA A 141 19.31 -14.78 0.29
N TYR A 142 19.26 -14.52 1.60
CA TYR A 142 19.54 -13.21 2.21
C TYR A 142 21.01 -13.02 2.62
N ARG A 143 21.82 -14.09 2.69
CA ARG A 143 23.20 -13.99 3.17
C ARG A 143 24.03 -13.11 2.23
N GLY A 144 24.54 -11.99 2.76
CA GLY A 144 25.42 -11.07 2.04
C GLY A 144 24.72 -10.09 1.09
N LYS A 145 23.40 -9.93 1.22
CA LYS A 145 22.61 -8.89 0.53
C LYS A 145 22.45 -7.64 1.39
#